data_AF-A0A962WA10-F1
#
_entry.id   AF-A0A962WA10-F1
#
_cell.length_a   1.000
_cell.length_b   1.000
_cell.length_c   1.000
_cell.angle_alpha   90.00
_cell.angle_beta   90.00
_cell.angle_gamma   90.00
#
_symmetry.space_group_name_H-M   'P 1'
#
loop_
_entity.id
_entity.type
_entity.pdbx_description
1 polymer ?
#
loop_
_entity_poly.entity_id
_entity_poly.type
_entity_poly.pdbx_seq_one_letter_code
_entity_poly.pdbx_strand_id
1 'polypeptide(L)'
;LFGASSGRRLVLGFMVAAAALSMWISNTATTLMLLPVVLAVLDASDRKAELAVPLLLGVAYAASVGGMGTPIGTPPNLIFMQVYENTTGETIGFTRWMGWALPVVVLMVPAMAFILTRKLRGKLVVQLPEIGHWRTEERRVMLVFGLTALAWVTRSEPFGGWSAWLGLPQANDASVALLAVVVMFLTPNGQGQRLLTWERASTIPWGVL
;
A
#
# COMPACT_ATOMS: atom_id res chain seq x y z
N LEU A 1 -16.74 -10.82 3.67
CA LEU A 1 -15.89 -11.07 2.48
C LEU A 1 -14.58 -11.77 2.88
N PHE A 2 -13.88 -11.22 3.87
CA PHE A 2 -12.64 -11.80 4.43
C PHE A 2 -12.92 -12.57 5.74
N GLY A 3 -11.95 -13.35 6.22
CA GLY A 3 -11.99 -13.95 7.56
C GLY A 3 -11.37 -15.34 7.67
N ALA A 4 -11.11 -15.77 8.91
CA ALA A 4 -10.43 -17.02 9.25
C ALA A 4 -11.30 -18.29 9.08
N SER A 5 -12.61 -18.15 8.84
CA SER A 5 -13.54 -19.29 8.72
C SER A 5 -13.36 -20.13 7.44
N SER A 6 -12.63 -19.61 6.45
CA SER A 6 -12.33 -20.32 5.21
C SER A 6 -10.95 -19.90 4.68
N GLY A 7 -10.12 -20.87 4.29
CA GLY A 7 -8.81 -20.59 3.71
C GLY A 7 -8.86 -19.68 2.48
N ARG A 8 -9.93 -19.76 1.67
CA ARG A 8 -10.10 -18.85 0.52
C ARG A 8 -10.27 -17.39 0.94
N ARG A 9 -11.11 -17.15 1.96
CA ARG A 9 -11.40 -15.80 2.48
C ARG A 9 -10.20 -15.23 3.23
N LEU A 10 -9.44 -16.09 3.90
CA LEU A 10 -8.19 -15.74 4.57
C LEU A 10 -7.14 -15.28 3.55
N VAL A 11 -6.84 -16.11 2.54
CA VAL A 11 -5.89 -15.78 1.47
C VAL A 11 -6.30 -14.49 0.75
N LEU A 12 -7.57 -14.36 0.36
CA LEU A 12 -8.07 -13.14 -0.28
C LEU A 12 -7.89 -11.90 0.63
N GLY A 13 -8.11 -12.03 1.93
CA GLY A 13 -7.90 -10.93 2.88
C GLY A 13 -6.44 -10.48 2.95
N PHE A 14 -5.50 -11.42 3.01
CA PHE A 14 -4.07 -11.13 2.95
C PHE A 14 -3.66 -10.52 1.61
N MET A 15 -4.21 -11.02 0.49
CA MET A 15 -3.94 -10.47 -0.83
C MET A 15 -4.44 -9.03 -0.98
N VAL A 16 -5.65 -8.73 -0.51
CA VAL A 16 -6.18 -7.36 -0.55
C VAL A 16 -5.35 -6.44 0.35
N ALA A 17 -4.98 -6.88 1.56
CA ALA A 17 -4.10 -6.11 2.44
C ALA A 17 -2.73 -5.86 1.80
N ALA A 18 -2.11 -6.89 1.22
CA ALA A 18 -0.84 -6.76 0.51
C ALA A 18 -0.94 -5.79 -0.67
N ALA A 19 -1.97 -5.92 -1.50
CA ALA A 19 -2.15 -5.02 -2.64
C ALA A 19 -2.36 -3.56 -2.19
N ALA A 20 -3.19 -3.35 -1.16
CA ALA A 20 -3.47 -2.02 -0.63
C ALA A 20 -2.24 -1.37 0.01
N LEU A 21 -1.42 -2.13 0.73
CA LEU A 21 -0.16 -1.63 1.31
C LEU A 21 0.86 -1.32 0.22
N SER A 22 0.98 -2.20 -0.77
CA SER A 22 1.95 -2.06 -1.87
C SER A 22 1.62 -0.90 -2.81
N MET A 23 0.39 -0.39 -2.79
CA MET A 23 0.04 0.86 -3.48
C MET A 23 0.83 2.07 -2.97
N TRP A 24 1.38 2.02 -1.75
CA TRP A 24 2.00 3.19 -1.09
C TRP A 24 3.40 2.93 -0.58
N ILE A 25 3.80 1.67 -0.55
CA ILE A 25 5.08 1.17 -0.03
C ILE A 25 5.64 0.23 -1.09
N SER A 26 6.97 0.11 -1.19
CA SER A 26 7.58 -0.80 -2.16
C SER A 26 7.10 -2.25 -1.99
N ASN A 27 7.00 -2.98 -3.11
CA ASN A 27 6.54 -4.37 -3.15
C ASN A 27 7.35 -5.29 -2.22
N THR A 28 8.68 -5.09 -2.19
CA THR A 28 9.60 -5.84 -1.34
C THR A 28 9.33 -5.56 0.13
N ALA A 29 9.22 -4.29 0.53
CA ALA A 29 8.96 -3.93 1.92
C ALA A 29 7.59 -4.43 2.39
N THR A 30 6.56 -4.32 1.55
CA THR A 30 5.22 -4.85 1.83
C THR A 30 5.25 -6.37 2.08
N THR A 31 5.94 -7.11 1.21
CA THR A 31 6.05 -8.56 1.34
C THR A 31 6.80 -8.95 2.62
N LEU A 32 7.92 -8.30 2.91
CA LEU A 32 8.72 -8.56 4.11
C LEU A 32 7.97 -8.19 5.40
N MET A 33 7.18 -7.12 5.39
CA MET A 33 6.37 -6.70 6.53
C MET A 33 5.25 -7.72 6.84
N LEU A 34 4.64 -8.30 5.81
CA LEU A 34 3.57 -9.28 5.96
C LEU A 34 4.08 -10.70 6.22
N LEU A 35 5.32 -11.01 5.84
CA LEU A 35 5.88 -12.36 5.94
C LEU A 35 5.80 -12.96 7.36
N PRO A 36 6.21 -12.26 8.45
CA PRO A 36 6.08 -12.81 9.80
C PRO A 36 4.62 -13.12 10.18
N VAL A 37 3.68 -12.27 9.76
CA VAL A 37 2.24 -12.43 10.03
C VAL A 37 1.70 -13.65 9.26
N VAL A 38 2.11 -13.81 8.00
CA VAL A 38 1.76 -14.97 7.18
C VAL A 38 2.29 -16.26 7.82
N LEU A 39 3.55 -16.27 8.26
CA LEU A 39 4.15 -17.44 8.92
C LEU A 39 3.42 -17.79 10.22
N ALA A 40 3.10 -16.79 11.05
CA ALA A 40 2.32 -17.00 12.28
C ALA A 40 0.94 -17.60 11.99
N VAL A 41 0.26 -17.13 10.94
CA VAL A 41 -1.04 -17.68 10.51
C VAL A 41 -0.91 -19.11 9.97
N LEU A 42 0.19 -19.43 9.28
CA LEU A 42 0.47 -20.78 8.81
C LEU A 42 0.76 -21.74 9.97
N ASP A 43 1.45 -21.28 11.01
CA ASP A 43 1.76 -22.08 12.20
C ASP A 43 0.52 -22.28 13.10
N ALA A 44 -0.39 -21.31 13.15
CA ALA A 44 -1.66 -21.41 13.86
C ALA A 44 -2.77 -22.18 13.09
N SER A 45 -2.46 -22.69 11.89
CA SER A 45 -3.40 -23.38 11.02
C SER A 45 -3.24 -24.90 11.09
N ASP A 46 -4.35 -25.61 11.24
CA ASP A 46 -4.42 -27.08 11.17
C ASP A 46 -4.09 -27.63 9.78
N ARG A 47 -4.11 -26.79 8.74
CA ARG A 47 -3.90 -27.16 7.33
C ARG A 47 -2.78 -26.39 6.66
N LYS A 48 -1.68 -26.22 7.39
CA LYS A 48 -0.47 -25.50 6.95
C LYS A 48 -0.01 -25.87 5.53
N ALA A 49 0.09 -27.17 5.22
CA ALA A 49 0.62 -27.64 3.93
C ALA A 49 -0.22 -27.18 2.72
N GLU A 50 -1.54 -27.13 2.88
CA GLU A 50 -2.45 -26.69 1.82
C GLU A 50 -2.53 -25.16 1.71
N LEU A 51 -2.33 -24.45 2.83
CA LEU A 51 -2.45 -23.00 2.93
C LEU A 51 -1.15 -22.26 2.56
N ALA A 52 0.01 -22.87 2.78
CA ALA A 52 1.32 -22.25 2.59
C ALA A 52 1.51 -21.68 1.18
N VAL A 53 1.29 -22.50 0.15
CA VAL A 53 1.52 -22.08 -1.24
C VAL A 53 0.55 -20.96 -1.67
N PRO A 54 -0.79 -21.09 -1.50
CA PRO A 54 -1.71 -20.02 -1.88
C PRO A 54 -1.49 -18.72 -1.09
N LEU A 55 -1.12 -18.81 0.19
CA LEU A 55 -0.96 -17.62 1.04
C LEU A 55 0.35 -16.88 0.73
N LEU A 56 1.49 -17.58 0.67
CA LEU A 56 2.79 -16.96 0.37
C LEU A 56 2.84 -16.40 -1.06
N LEU A 57 2.42 -17.18 -2.07
CA LEU A 57 2.34 -16.69 -3.45
C LEU A 57 1.28 -15.61 -3.61
N GLY A 58 0.16 -15.74 -2.90
CA GLY A 58 -0.90 -14.74 -2.89
C GLY A 58 -0.38 -13.37 -2.46
N VAL A 59 0.30 -13.30 -1.31
CA VAL A 59 0.89 -12.04 -0.82
C VAL A 59 1.92 -11.49 -1.80
N ALA A 60 2.83 -12.33 -2.31
CA ALA A 60 3.87 -11.89 -3.24
C ALA A 60 3.28 -11.31 -4.55
N TYR A 61 2.32 -12.01 -5.16
CA TYR A 61 1.69 -11.53 -6.39
C TYR A 61 0.77 -10.33 -6.15
N ALA A 62 0.05 -10.31 -5.04
CA ALA A 62 -0.81 -9.19 -4.72
C ALA A 62 -0.01 -7.92 -4.39
N ALA A 63 1.15 -8.02 -3.73
CA ALA A 63 2.05 -6.90 -3.55
C ALA A 63 2.53 -6.37 -4.91
N SER A 64 3.04 -7.24 -5.79
CA SER A 64 3.48 -6.84 -7.14
C SER A 64 2.40 -6.16 -7.97
N VAL A 65 1.17 -6.69 -7.97
CA VAL A 65 0.04 -6.11 -8.70
C VAL A 65 -0.44 -4.81 -8.03
N GLY A 66 -0.49 -4.78 -6.70
CA GLY A 66 -0.90 -3.61 -5.92
C GLY A 66 -0.01 -2.40 -6.17
N GLY A 67 1.30 -2.60 -6.32
CA GLY A 67 2.26 -1.52 -6.61
C GLY A 67 2.00 -0.77 -7.92
N MET A 68 1.26 -1.36 -8.87
CA MET A 68 0.85 -0.65 -10.09
C MET A 68 -0.28 0.35 -9.82
N GLY A 69 -1.06 0.17 -8.75
CA GLY A 69 -2.31 0.90 -8.50
C GLY A 69 -2.16 2.40 -8.33
N THR A 70 -1.00 2.88 -7.84
CA THR A 70 -0.71 4.32 -7.74
C THR A 70 0.62 4.64 -8.39
N PRO A 71 0.87 5.91 -8.77
CA PRO A 71 2.18 6.34 -9.26
C PRO A 71 3.35 5.99 -8.34
N ILE A 72 3.13 5.96 -7.02
CA ILE A 72 4.19 5.88 -6.01
C ILE A 72 4.51 4.42 -5.61
N GLY A 73 3.62 3.47 -5.94
CA GLY A 73 3.79 2.08 -5.51
C GLY A 73 5.04 1.38 -6.06
N THR A 74 5.52 1.76 -7.25
CA THR A 74 6.75 1.18 -7.83
C THR A 74 7.50 2.15 -8.76
N PRO A 75 8.85 2.14 -8.78
CA PRO A 75 9.66 3.05 -9.61
C PRO A 75 9.32 3.06 -11.11
N PRO A 76 9.00 1.93 -11.77
CA PRO A 76 8.59 1.93 -13.18
C PRO A 76 7.40 2.84 -13.50
N ASN A 77 6.47 3.07 -12.57
CA ASN A 77 5.32 3.94 -12.78
C ASN A 77 5.78 5.40 -12.95
N LEU A 78 6.63 5.88 -12.03
CA LEU A 78 7.19 7.23 -12.08
C LEU A 78 8.08 7.42 -13.31
N ILE A 79 8.91 6.42 -13.63
CA ILE A 79 9.75 6.45 -14.84
C ILE A 79 8.88 6.56 -16.10
N PHE A 80 7.81 5.77 -16.19
CA PHE A 80 6.87 5.87 -17.31
C PHE A 80 6.27 7.26 -17.41
N MET A 81 5.77 7.82 -16.30
CA MET A 81 5.14 9.14 -16.30
C MET A 81 6.14 10.22 -16.75
N GLN A 82 7.39 10.15 -16.29
CA GLN A 82 8.43 11.08 -16.70
C GLN A 82 8.78 10.96 -18.19
N VAL A 83 8.93 9.74 -18.69
CA VAL A 83 9.23 9.48 -20.11
C VAL A 83 8.06 9.92 -21.01
N TYR A 84 6.83 9.66 -20.57
CA TYR A 84 5.63 10.09 -21.26
C TYR A 84 5.55 11.61 -21.37
N GLU A 85 5.79 12.33 -20.27
CA GLU A 85 5.85 13.80 -20.27
C GLU A 85 6.93 14.31 -21.21
N ASN A 86 8.15 13.75 -21.14
CA ASN A 86 9.26 14.18 -22.00
C ASN A 86 9.00 13.93 -23.50
N THR A 87 8.19 12.92 -23.83
CA THR A 87 7.93 12.53 -25.23
C THR A 87 6.70 13.22 -25.81
N THR A 88 5.67 13.46 -25.00
CA THR A 88 4.36 13.97 -25.46
C THR A 88 4.11 15.43 -25.08
N GLY A 89 4.82 15.95 -24.09
CA GLY A 89 4.53 17.24 -23.46
C GLY A 89 3.31 17.22 -22.53
N GLU A 90 2.62 16.08 -22.38
CA GLU A 90 1.48 15.93 -21.48
C GLU A 90 1.88 15.31 -20.14
N THR A 91 1.41 15.90 -19.04
CA THR A 91 1.56 15.33 -17.70
C THR A 91 0.42 14.36 -17.37
N ILE A 92 0.77 13.19 -16.85
CA ILE A 92 -0.23 12.27 -16.30
C ILE A 92 -0.41 12.61 -14.82
N GLY A 93 -1.61 13.05 -14.44
CA GLY A 93 -1.95 13.30 -13.04
C GLY A 93 -2.14 12.00 -12.24
N PHE A 94 -2.11 12.12 -10.91
CA PHE A 94 -2.29 11.01 -9.98
C PHE A 94 -3.62 10.28 -10.19
N THR A 95 -4.71 11.03 -10.34
CA THR A 95 -6.07 10.52 -10.60
C THR A 95 -6.19 9.84 -11.94
N ARG A 96 -5.62 10.41 -13.01
CA ARG A 96 -5.61 9.82 -14.36
C ARG A 96 -4.89 8.47 -14.35
N TRP A 97 -3.73 8.38 -13.68
CA TRP A 97 -3.02 7.12 -13.50
C TRP A 97 -3.88 6.08 -12.78
N MET A 98 -4.44 6.46 -11.62
CA MET A 98 -5.30 5.57 -10.84
C MET A 98 -6.52 5.12 -11.64
N GLY A 99 -7.10 5.98 -12.47
CA GLY A 99 -8.21 5.64 -13.36
C GLY A 99 -7.89 4.49 -14.33
N TRP A 100 -6.63 4.35 -14.73
CA TRP A 100 -6.18 3.22 -15.56
C TRP A 100 -5.75 2.01 -14.72
N ALA A 101 -4.99 2.23 -13.65
CA ALA A 101 -4.35 1.16 -12.92
C ALA A 101 -5.25 0.48 -11.87
N LEU A 102 -6.07 1.24 -11.13
CA LEU A 102 -6.94 0.65 -10.10
C LEU A 102 -7.89 -0.42 -10.65
N PRO A 103 -8.56 -0.22 -11.81
CA PRO A 103 -9.41 -1.26 -12.40
C PRO A 103 -8.65 -2.57 -12.64
N VAL A 104 -7.39 -2.48 -13.10
CA VAL A 104 -6.54 -3.66 -13.31
C VAL A 104 -6.28 -4.38 -11.98
N VAL A 105 -5.93 -3.64 -10.91
CA VAL A 105 -5.69 -4.24 -9.59
C VAL A 105 -6.95 -4.88 -9.01
N VAL A 106 -8.09 -4.18 -9.08
CA VAL A 106 -9.38 -4.63 -8.56
C VAL A 106 -9.87 -5.89 -9.27
N LEU A 107 -9.51 -6.10 -10.54
CA LEU A 107 -9.85 -7.31 -11.30
C LEU A 107 -8.82 -8.42 -11.11
N MET A 108 -7.52 -8.11 -11.18
CA MET A 108 -6.45 -9.10 -11.10
C MET A 108 -6.33 -9.74 -9.71
N VAL A 109 -6.44 -8.97 -8.63
CA VAL A 109 -6.24 -9.51 -7.28
C VAL A 109 -7.28 -10.60 -6.94
N PRO A 110 -8.60 -10.38 -7.15
CA PRO A 110 -9.59 -11.43 -6.98
C PRO A 110 -9.42 -12.59 -7.97
N ALA A 111 -9.04 -12.33 -9.22
CA ALA A 111 -8.81 -13.40 -10.21
C ALA A 111 -7.65 -14.32 -9.80
N MET A 112 -6.53 -13.75 -9.36
CA MET A 112 -5.39 -14.51 -8.83
C MET A 112 -5.79 -15.27 -7.58
N ALA A 113 -6.51 -14.64 -6.65
CA ALA A 113 -7.00 -15.30 -5.43
C ALA A 113 -7.90 -16.50 -5.76
N PHE A 114 -8.79 -16.36 -6.76
CA PHE A 114 -9.64 -17.45 -7.22
C PHE A 114 -8.82 -18.63 -7.77
N ILE A 115 -7.82 -18.35 -8.61
CA ILE A 115 -6.95 -19.37 -9.20
C ILE A 115 -6.10 -20.07 -8.13
N LEU A 116 -5.47 -19.32 -7.24
CA LEU A 116 -4.59 -19.85 -6.19
C LEU A 116 -5.37 -20.68 -5.15
N THR A 117 -6.60 -20.28 -4.84
CA THR A 117 -7.41 -20.92 -3.79
C THR A 117 -8.35 -22.00 -4.30
N ARG A 118 -8.35 -22.31 -5.61
CA ARG A 118 -9.25 -23.30 -6.23
C ARG A 118 -9.20 -24.68 -5.56
N LYS A 119 -8.02 -25.09 -5.08
CA LYS A 119 -7.80 -26.39 -4.41
C LYS A 119 -8.08 -26.36 -2.90
N LEU A 120 -8.18 -25.17 -2.29
CA LEU A 120 -8.55 -25.04 -0.88
C LEU A 120 -10.06 -25.32 -0.75
N ARG A 121 -10.40 -26.45 -0.12
CA ARG A 121 -11.78 -26.87 0.19
C ARG A 121 -11.95 -27.10 1.68
N GLY A 122 -13.11 -26.82 2.25
CA GLY A 122 -13.41 -27.09 3.67
C GLY A 122 -13.28 -25.87 4.60
N LYS A 123 -13.68 -26.06 5.85
CA LYS A 123 -13.54 -25.04 6.91
C LYS A 123 -12.07 -24.98 7.35
N LEU A 124 -11.63 -23.78 7.72
CA LEU A 124 -10.32 -23.53 8.29
C LEU A 124 -10.55 -23.02 9.71
N VAL A 125 -9.79 -23.52 10.68
CA VAL A 125 -9.79 -23.01 12.04
C VAL A 125 -8.43 -22.38 12.29
N VAL A 126 -8.36 -21.05 12.21
CA VAL A 126 -7.17 -20.28 12.59
C VAL A 126 -7.54 -19.43 13.79
N GLN A 127 -6.77 -19.58 14.87
CA GLN A 127 -6.84 -18.67 16.00
C GLN A 127 -6.00 -17.43 15.65
N LEU A 128 -6.68 -16.30 15.45
CA LEU A 128 -6.02 -15.02 15.22
C LEU A 128 -5.70 -14.38 16.58
N PRO A 129 -4.56 -13.69 16.72
CA PRO A 129 -4.26 -12.95 17.94
C PRO A 129 -5.27 -11.82 18.16
N GLU A 130 -5.52 -11.47 19.42
CA GLU A 130 -6.35 -10.33 19.76
C GLU A 130 -5.67 -9.03 19.35
N ILE A 131 -6.37 -8.20 18.59
CA ILE A 131 -5.91 -6.87 18.21
C ILE A 131 -6.20 -5.91 19.37
N GLY A 132 -5.15 -5.24 19.85
CA GLY A 132 -5.27 -4.21 20.87
C GLY A 132 -5.92 -2.93 20.36
N HIS A 133 -6.07 -1.96 21.24
CA HIS A 133 -6.53 -0.62 20.88
C HIS A 133 -5.48 0.10 20.03
N TRP A 134 -5.95 0.87 19.05
CA TRP A 134 -5.08 1.71 18.24
C TRP A 134 -4.30 2.69 19.11
N ARG A 135 -2.97 2.68 18.94
CA ARG A 135 -2.06 3.57 19.63
C ARG A 135 -2.14 4.99 19.06
N THR A 136 -1.71 5.97 19.84
CA THR A 136 -1.76 7.38 19.44
C THR A 136 -0.93 7.64 18.18
N GLU A 137 0.25 7.03 18.10
CA GLU A 137 1.12 7.12 16.93
C GLU A 137 0.47 6.55 15.67
N GLU A 138 -0.21 5.40 15.76
CA GLU A 138 -0.87 4.74 14.62
C GLU A 138 -1.98 5.60 14.03
N ARG A 139 -2.81 6.22 14.89
CA ARG A 139 -3.89 7.12 14.46
C ARG A 139 -3.33 8.36 13.78
N ARG A 140 -2.26 8.93 14.32
CA ARG A 140 -1.64 10.15 13.76
C ARG A 140 -0.94 9.88 12.44
N VAL A 141 -0.23 8.76 12.31
CA VAL A 141 0.36 8.33 11.03
C VAL A 141 -0.74 8.10 9.99
N MET A 142 -1.83 7.42 10.35
CA MET A 142 -2.96 7.20 9.45
C MET A 142 -3.60 8.52 8.98
N LEU A 143 -3.72 9.50 9.88
CA LEU A 143 -4.21 10.83 9.54
C LEU A 143 -3.29 11.54 8.54
N VAL A 144 -1.99 11.60 8.83
CA VAL A 144 -1.01 12.24 7.93
C VAL A 144 -0.99 11.55 6.56
N PHE A 145 -0.99 10.23 6.55
CA PHE A 145 -1.08 9.43 5.33
C PHE A 145 -2.36 9.74 4.53
N GLY A 146 -3.53 9.75 5.18
CA GLY A 146 -4.80 10.06 4.53
C GLY A 146 -4.85 11.48 3.94
N LEU A 147 -4.32 12.47 4.67
CA LEU A 147 -4.18 13.84 4.18
C LEU A 147 -3.23 13.94 2.99
N THR A 148 -2.15 13.16 3.00
CA THR A 148 -1.17 13.13 1.90
C THR A 148 -1.77 12.52 0.64
N ALA A 149 -2.46 11.38 0.77
CA ALA A 149 -3.18 10.76 -0.33
C ALA A 149 -4.25 11.69 -0.91
N LEU A 150 -5.00 12.39 -0.04
CA LEU A 150 -5.97 13.39 -0.46
C LEU A 150 -5.29 14.55 -1.21
N ALA A 151 -4.15 15.04 -0.73
CA ALA A 151 -3.39 16.10 -1.38
C ALA A 151 -2.87 15.67 -2.77
N TRP A 152 -2.42 14.42 -2.95
CA TRP A 152 -2.05 13.93 -4.29
C TRP A 152 -3.25 13.87 -5.24
N VAL A 153 -4.36 13.28 -4.79
CA VAL A 153 -5.59 13.13 -5.60
C VAL A 153 -6.16 14.49 -5.98
N THR A 154 -6.12 15.46 -5.06
CA THR A 154 -6.74 16.78 -5.27
C THR A 154 -5.79 17.85 -5.83
N ARG A 155 -4.57 17.46 -6.24
CA ARG A 155 -3.52 18.40 -6.68
C ARG A 155 -3.92 19.22 -7.89
N SER A 156 -4.29 18.53 -8.97
CA SER A 156 -4.63 19.14 -10.25
C SER A 156 -6.11 18.97 -10.62
N GLU A 157 -6.83 18.16 -9.83
CA GLU A 157 -8.23 17.82 -10.05
C GLU A 157 -9.00 17.88 -8.72
N PRO A 158 -10.33 18.07 -8.73
CA PRO A 158 -11.13 18.57 -9.83
C PRO A 158 -10.93 20.09 -10.03
N PHE A 159 -11.28 20.62 -11.20
CA PHE A 159 -11.27 22.07 -11.50
C PHE A 159 -9.94 22.80 -11.28
N GLY A 160 -8.82 22.17 -11.65
CA GLY A 160 -7.46 22.71 -11.45
C GLY A 160 -6.86 22.40 -10.06
N GLY A 161 -7.67 21.86 -9.14
CA GLY A 161 -7.24 21.41 -7.82
C GLY A 161 -6.66 22.51 -6.93
N TRP A 162 -6.07 22.11 -5.80
CA TRP A 162 -5.49 23.08 -4.87
C TRP A 162 -4.26 23.77 -5.43
N SER A 163 -3.55 23.17 -6.40
CA SER A 163 -2.36 23.80 -7.01
C SER A 163 -2.72 25.07 -7.79
N ALA A 164 -3.84 25.06 -8.53
CA ALA A 164 -4.34 26.25 -9.20
C ALA A 164 -4.94 27.25 -8.21
N TRP A 165 -5.73 26.80 -7.22
CA TRP A 165 -6.40 27.69 -6.25
C TRP A 165 -5.41 28.44 -5.35
N LEU A 166 -4.28 27.81 -5.02
CA LEU A 166 -3.21 28.43 -4.23
C LEU A 166 -2.19 29.19 -5.09
N GLY A 167 -2.33 29.18 -6.42
CA GLY A 167 -1.37 29.82 -7.32
C GLY A 167 0.02 29.19 -7.28
N LEU A 168 0.09 27.87 -7.10
CA LEU A 168 1.33 27.08 -6.98
C LEU A 168 1.53 26.18 -8.22
N PRO A 169 1.81 26.75 -9.41
CA PRO A 169 1.92 25.96 -10.65
C PRO A 169 3.11 25.00 -10.66
N GLN A 170 4.10 25.21 -9.80
CA GLN A 170 5.28 24.34 -9.65
C GLN A 170 5.07 23.19 -8.65
N ALA A 171 3.90 23.12 -8.00
CA ALA A 171 3.61 22.06 -7.05
C ALA A 171 3.47 20.71 -7.76
N ASN A 172 4.39 19.79 -7.44
CA ASN A 172 4.42 18.43 -7.96
C ASN A 172 4.20 17.38 -6.85
N ASP A 173 4.16 16.11 -7.24
CA ASP A 173 3.89 15.02 -6.30
C ASP A 173 5.01 14.88 -5.24
N ALA A 174 6.25 15.26 -5.59
CA ALA A 174 7.38 15.32 -4.67
C ALA A 174 7.22 16.41 -3.60
N SER A 175 6.63 17.56 -3.95
CA SER A 175 6.37 18.64 -3.00
C SER A 175 5.39 18.22 -1.90
N VAL A 176 4.35 17.47 -2.28
CA VAL A 176 3.38 16.89 -1.33
C VAL A 176 4.05 15.88 -0.40
N ALA A 177 4.90 14.99 -0.96
CA ALA A 177 5.64 14.01 -0.17
C ALA A 177 6.58 14.69 0.84
N LEU A 178 7.32 15.71 0.42
CA LEU A 178 8.21 16.48 1.30
C LEU A 178 7.44 17.14 2.44
N LEU A 179 6.29 17.76 2.14
CA LEU A 179 5.44 18.36 3.15
C LEU A 179 4.95 17.32 4.16
N ALA A 180 4.52 16.14 3.71
CA ALA A 180 4.11 15.05 4.59
C ALA A 180 5.23 14.61 5.53
N VAL A 181 6.47 14.47 5.01
CA VAL A 181 7.65 14.16 5.83
C VAL A 181 7.87 15.23 6.89
N VAL A 182 7.84 16.52 6.53
CA VAL A 182 7.96 17.63 7.49
C VAL A 182 6.88 17.56 8.56
N VAL A 183 5.62 17.31 8.18
CA VAL A 183 4.52 17.13 9.14
C VAL A 183 4.79 15.97 10.10
N MET A 184 5.36 14.85 9.63
CA MET A 184 5.73 13.73 10.50
C MET A 184 6.85 14.07 11.49
N PHE A 185 7.83 14.89 11.09
CA PHE A 185 8.88 15.38 11.99
C PHE A 185 8.35 16.37 13.04
N LEU A 186 7.29 17.12 12.73
CA LEU A 186 6.68 18.08 13.66
C LEU A 186 5.65 17.43 14.59
N THR A 187 4.95 16.39 14.12
CA THR A 187 3.86 15.77 14.86
C THR A 187 4.40 14.90 16.00
N PRO A 188 3.95 15.07 17.26
CA PRO A 188 4.37 14.21 18.36
C PRO A 188 3.79 12.80 18.20
N ASN A 189 4.49 11.78 18.72
CA ASN A 189 4.02 10.39 18.73
C ASN A 189 3.12 10.06 19.94
N GLY A 190 3.02 10.97 20.92
CA GLY A 190 2.26 10.76 22.15
C GLY A 190 3.05 10.09 23.29
N GLN A 191 4.35 9.79 23.06
CA GLN A 191 5.27 9.17 24.01
C GLN A 191 6.55 10.01 24.19
N GLY A 192 6.45 11.33 23.99
CA GLY A 192 7.57 12.27 24.16
C GLY A 192 8.53 12.40 22.96
N GLN A 193 8.31 11.69 21.85
CA GLN A 193 9.07 11.85 20.60
C GLN A 193 8.17 12.35 19.46
N ARG A 194 8.74 12.48 18.26
CA ARG A 194 8.02 12.80 17.01
C ARG A 194 7.61 11.53 16.28
N LEU A 195 6.67 11.62 15.33
CA LEU A 195 6.27 10.46 14.52
C LEU A 195 7.44 9.93 13.69
N LEU A 196 8.28 10.83 13.18
CA LEU A 196 9.51 10.50 12.50
C LEU A 196 10.67 11.25 13.16
N THR A 197 11.76 10.52 13.43
CA THR A 197 13.02 11.11 13.88
C THR A 197 14.10 10.88 12.83
N TRP A 198 15.16 11.69 12.87
CA TRP A 198 16.21 11.63 11.85
C TRP A 198 16.98 10.32 11.92
N GLU A 199 17.20 9.81 13.14
CA GLU A 199 17.83 8.52 13.40
C GLU A 199 17.03 7.37 12.78
N ARG A 200 15.70 7.48 12.71
CA ARG A 200 14.86 6.49 12.04
C ARG A 200 14.88 6.66 10.52
N ALA A 201 14.78 7.90 10.05
CA ALA A 201 14.78 8.21 8.61
C ALA A 201 16.09 7.79 7.91
N SER A 202 17.23 7.93 8.57
CA SER A 202 18.54 7.56 8.01
C SER A 202 18.74 6.05 7.86
N THR A 203 17.93 5.22 8.55
CA THR A 203 17.98 3.75 8.43
C THR A 203 17.15 3.20 7.27
N ILE A 204 16.40 4.05 6.58
CA ILE A 204 15.61 3.63 5.40
C ILE A 204 16.60 3.19 4.30
N PRO A 205 16.41 2.00 3.69
CA PRO A 205 17.29 1.50 2.65
C PRO A 205 17.04 2.22 1.31
N TRP A 206 17.52 3.46 1.19
CA TRP A 206 17.32 4.34 0.04
C TRP A 206 17.78 3.75 -1.30
N GLY A 207 18.74 2.83 -1.30
CA GLY A 207 19.22 2.16 -2.51
C GLY A 207 18.28 1.11 -3.09
N VAL A 208 17.16 0.78 -2.40
CA VAL A 208 16.14 -0.17 -2.86
C VAL A 208 14.87 0.54 -3.35
N LEU A 209 14.78 1.86 -3.14
CA LEU A 209 13.71 2.75 -3.64
C LEU A 209 14.07 3.27 -5.03
#